data_AF-A0A437M215-F1
#
_entry.id   AF-A0A437M215-F1
#
_cell.length_a   1.000
_cell.length_b   1.000
_cell.length_c   1.000
_cell.angle_alpha   90.00
_cell.angle_beta   90.00
_cell.angle_gamma   90.00
#
_symmetry.space_group_name_H-M   'P 1'
#
loop_
_entity.id
_entity.type
_entity.pdbx_description
1 polymer ?
#
loop_
_entity_poly.entity_id
_entity_poly.type
_entity_poly.pdbx_seq_one_letter_code
_entity_poly.pdbx_strand_id
1 'polypeptide(L)'
;MSPNTAVLIADPVLAIGLLLMGVFIGLTIARVRSRIRRHTWRRREARHWNRGAGSLGSLRQPTAPRVELPPSRPTDSADQLRVVMSADFAIQPLLNKSEGRVLKELERFVEDFNPRWQVMAQVSLGEILSCKDASAYACINSKRVDLLLIDDQFLPRHAIEYQGFGHYQGSAAARDAIKKEALRRAGIGYHEVVAGQTTPSELRRLVERLVIRPLPQIMPGPVPPASQLPQLDQTPSAGSRAPEAD
;
A
#
# COMPACT_ATOMS: atom_id res chain seq x y z
N MET A 1 5.04 -36.23 -57.48
CA MET A 1 4.07 -36.09 -56.38
C MET A 1 4.73 -36.62 -55.12
N SER A 2 5.25 -35.73 -54.27
CA SER A 2 5.93 -36.08 -53.01
C SER A 2 4.90 -36.24 -51.89
N PRO A 3 4.82 -37.39 -51.21
CA PRO A 3 3.79 -37.67 -50.22
C PRO A 3 4.33 -37.38 -48.81
N ASN A 4 4.44 -36.11 -48.40
CA ASN A 4 4.86 -35.78 -47.03
C ASN A 4 3.94 -34.79 -46.29
N THR A 5 2.74 -34.49 -46.80
CA THR A 5 1.77 -33.60 -46.12
C THR A 5 0.63 -34.34 -45.42
N ALA A 6 0.51 -35.67 -45.57
CA ALA A 6 -0.64 -36.42 -45.06
C ALA A 6 -0.54 -36.89 -43.59
N VAL A 7 0.62 -36.79 -42.95
CA VAL A 7 0.81 -37.29 -41.56
C VAL A 7 0.30 -36.29 -40.51
N LEU A 8 0.06 -35.02 -40.87
CA LEU A 8 -0.30 -33.99 -39.91
C LEU A 8 -1.80 -33.95 -39.54
N ILE A 9 -2.66 -34.74 -40.19
CA ILE A 9 -4.13 -34.71 -39.98
C ILE A 9 -4.67 -36.02 -39.35
N ALA A 10 -3.89 -37.11 -39.33
CA ALA A 10 -4.41 -38.42 -38.91
C ALA A 10 -4.26 -38.72 -37.40
N ASP A 11 -3.48 -37.92 -36.66
CA ASP A 11 -3.29 -38.13 -35.22
C ASP A 11 -3.84 -36.95 -34.40
N PRO A 12 -5.04 -37.06 -33.81
CA PRO A 12 -5.63 -35.99 -33.01
C PRO A 12 -4.77 -35.62 -31.79
N VAL A 13 -3.91 -36.53 -31.31
CA VAL A 13 -3.02 -36.28 -30.17
C VAL A 13 -1.90 -35.31 -30.55
N LEU A 14 -1.33 -35.44 -31.75
CA LEU A 14 -0.30 -34.53 -32.26
C LEU A 14 -0.86 -33.13 -32.55
N ALA A 15 -2.08 -33.05 -33.10
CA ALA A 15 -2.76 -31.79 -33.35
C ALA A 15 -3.05 -31.03 -32.03
N ILE A 16 -3.53 -31.74 -31.01
CA ILE A 16 -3.77 -31.18 -29.67
C ILE A 16 -2.45 -30.73 -29.03
N GLY A 17 -1.38 -31.54 -29.15
CA GLY A 17 -0.06 -31.20 -28.62
C GLY A 17 0.51 -29.89 -29.19
N LEU A 18 0.40 -29.68 -30.50
CA LEU A 18 0.85 -28.45 -31.17
C LEU A 18 0.02 -27.22 -30.75
N LEU A 19 -1.29 -27.38 -30.59
CA LEU A 19 -2.19 -26.32 -30.18
C LEU A 19 -1.92 -25.88 -28.72
N LEU A 20 -1.71 -26.83 -27.82
CA LEU A 20 -1.34 -26.57 -26.42
C LEU A 20 0.04 -25.89 -26.31
N MET A 21 1.00 -26.29 -27.15
CA MET A 21 2.33 -25.66 -27.22
C MET A 21 2.24 -24.20 -27.71
N GLY A 22 1.42 -23.91 -28.72
CA GLY A 22 1.17 -22.55 -29.21
C GLY A 22 0.51 -21.65 -28.17
N VAL A 23 -0.44 -22.17 -27.39
CA VAL A 23 -1.08 -21.45 -26.28
C VAL A 23 -0.09 -21.18 -25.15
N PHE A 24 0.79 -22.13 -24.83
CA PHE A 24 1.81 -21.97 -23.80
C PHE A 24 2.88 -20.92 -24.19
N ILE A 25 3.31 -20.92 -25.46
CA ILE A 25 4.23 -19.91 -26.02
C ILE A 25 3.55 -18.52 -26.08
N GLY A 26 2.28 -18.44 -26.49
CA GLY A 26 1.50 -17.19 -26.48
C GLY A 26 1.31 -16.60 -25.07
N LEU A 27 1.02 -17.44 -24.07
CA LEU A 27 0.85 -17.02 -22.67
C LEU A 27 2.17 -16.61 -22.00
N THR A 28 3.30 -17.17 -22.43
CA THR A 28 4.64 -16.79 -21.92
C THR A 28 5.13 -15.48 -22.54
N ILE A 29 4.92 -15.26 -23.85
CA ILE A 29 5.23 -13.97 -24.51
C ILE A 29 4.37 -12.82 -23.94
N ALA A 30 3.07 -13.07 -23.66
CA ALA A 30 2.19 -12.09 -23.04
C ALA A 30 2.60 -11.71 -21.60
N ARG A 31 3.22 -12.63 -20.84
CA ARG A 31 3.77 -12.36 -19.50
C ARG A 31 5.15 -11.72 -19.51
N VAL A 32 5.96 -11.92 -20.54
CA VAL A 32 7.30 -11.31 -20.66
C VAL A 32 7.21 -9.85 -21.10
N ARG A 33 6.21 -9.48 -21.92
CA ARG A 33 5.97 -8.09 -22.34
C ARG A 33 5.62 -7.14 -21.18
N SER A 34 5.05 -7.65 -20.08
CA SER A 34 4.77 -6.88 -18.85
C SER A 34 5.94 -6.82 -17.85
N ARG A 35 7.02 -7.57 -18.08
CA ARG A 35 8.27 -7.47 -17.30
C ARG A 35 9.32 -6.57 -17.98
N ILE A 36 9.38 -6.56 -19.31
CA ILE A 36 10.43 -5.83 -20.06
C ILE A 36 10.25 -4.29 -20.04
N ARG A 37 9.05 -3.75 -19.81
CA ARG A 37 8.84 -2.30 -19.66
C ARG A 37 9.36 -1.71 -18.33
N ARG A 38 9.72 -2.54 -17.35
CA ARG A 38 10.23 -2.08 -16.03
C ARG A 38 11.75 -1.91 -15.96
N HIS A 39 12.50 -2.29 -17.00
CA HIS A 39 13.97 -2.17 -17.01
C HIS A 39 14.51 -0.86 -17.59
N THR A 40 13.72 -0.10 -18.37
CA THR A 40 14.15 1.21 -18.90
C THR A 40 13.93 2.36 -17.91
N TRP A 41 13.08 2.18 -16.89
CA TRP A 41 12.86 3.19 -15.83
C TRP A 41 13.89 3.08 -14.69
N ARG A 42 14.36 1.87 -14.33
CA ARG A 42 15.36 1.64 -13.27
C ARG A 42 16.76 2.19 -13.57
N ARG A 43 17.08 2.52 -14.83
CA ARG A 43 18.37 3.16 -15.20
C ARG A 43 18.38 4.69 -15.07
N ARG A 44 17.21 5.33 -14.84
CA ARG A 44 17.10 6.79 -14.68
C ARG A 44 17.04 7.21 -13.20
N GLU A 45 16.40 6.42 -12.35
CA GLU A 45 16.23 6.71 -10.91
C GLU A 45 17.55 6.58 -10.12
N ALA A 46 18.43 5.64 -10.50
CA ALA A 46 19.77 5.49 -9.91
C ALA A 46 20.70 6.71 -10.15
N ARG A 47 20.43 7.55 -11.17
CA ARG A 47 21.23 8.75 -11.46
C ARG A 47 20.77 9.99 -10.69
N HIS A 48 19.58 9.95 -10.09
CA HIS A 48 19.02 11.07 -9.35
C HIS A 48 19.40 11.07 -7.87
N TRP A 49 19.73 9.91 -7.30
CA TRP A 49 20.06 9.77 -5.88
C TRP A 49 21.56 9.91 -5.54
N ASN A 50 22.45 9.86 -6.54
CA ASN A 50 23.91 9.92 -6.31
C ASN A 50 24.54 11.33 -6.44
N ARG A 51 23.73 12.39 -6.46
CA ARG A 51 24.23 13.79 -6.58
C ARG A 51 24.22 14.61 -5.29
N GLY A 52 23.94 13.98 -4.14
CA GLY A 52 23.87 14.65 -2.83
C GLY A 52 25.05 14.41 -1.88
N ALA A 53 26.03 13.57 -2.24
CA ALA A 53 27.19 13.29 -1.38
C ALA A 53 28.48 13.81 -2.04
N GLY A 54 28.82 15.08 -1.80
CA GLY A 54 30.23 15.52 -1.83
C GLY A 54 30.97 14.93 -0.63
N SER A 55 32.29 14.88 -0.52
CA SER A 55 33.43 15.23 -1.36
C SER A 55 34.64 14.86 -0.51
N LEU A 56 35.57 14.04 -1.00
CA LEU A 56 36.93 13.93 -0.44
C LEU A 56 37.90 13.34 -1.49
N GLY A 57 38.73 14.23 -2.08
CA GLY A 57 40.12 13.98 -2.45
C GLY A 57 40.47 13.29 -3.79
N SER A 58 41.15 14.05 -4.67
CA SER A 58 42.28 13.63 -5.56
C SER A 58 41.97 12.62 -6.69
N LEU A 59 42.36 12.75 -7.97
CA LEU A 59 43.42 13.45 -8.68
C LEU A 59 42.98 13.76 -10.14
N ARG A 60 43.65 14.76 -10.73
CA ARG A 60 43.62 15.24 -12.13
C ARG A 60 43.43 14.16 -13.22
N GLN A 61 42.54 14.41 -14.19
CA GLN A 61 42.71 14.04 -15.60
C GLN A 61 42.23 15.18 -16.53
N PRO A 62 42.91 15.44 -17.68
CA PRO A 62 42.56 16.55 -18.57
C PRO A 62 41.25 16.32 -19.35
N THR A 63 40.54 17.41 -19.54
CA THR A 63 39.17 17.58 -20.03
C THR A 63 38.98 17.28 -21.51
N ALA A 64 38.11 16.31 -21.84
CA ALA A 64 37.28 16.38 -23.04
C ALA A 64 36.11 17.35 -22.76
N PRO A 65 35.60 18.13 -23.75
CA PRO A 65 34.49 19.04 -23.52
C PRO A 65 33.25 18.21 -23.16
N ARG A 66 32.93 18.21 -21.87
CA ARG A 66 31.68 17.70 -21.33
C ARG A 66 30.58 18.59 -21.90
N VAL A 67 29.79 18.05 -22.83
CA VAL A 67 28.49 18.62 -23.17
C VAL A 67 27.70 18.63 -21.86
N GLU A 68 27.67 19.77 -21.19
CA GLU A 68 26.80 20.01 -20.05
C GLU A 68 25.38 19.92 -20.57
N LEU A 69 24.76 18.76 -20.38
CA LEU A 69 23.32 18.65 -20.48
C LEU A 69 22.75 19.67 -19.49
N PRO A 70 21.89 20.59 -19.95
CA PRO A 70 21.34 21.61 -19.07
C PRO A 70 20.67 20.94 -17.86
N PRO A 71 20.69 21.58 -16.68
CA PRO A 71 19.93 21.09 -15.54
C PRO A 71 18.50 20.83 -15.99
N SER A 72 17.95 19.66 -15.64
CA SER A 72 16.56 19.30 -15.92
C SER A 72 15.69 20.40 -15.36
N ARG A 73 15.23 21.31 -16.24
CA ARG A 73 14.25 22.33 -15.89
C ARG A 73 13.07 21.60 -15.25
N PRO A 74 12.42 22.17 -14.23
CA PRO A 74 11.05 21.79 -13.96
C PRO A 74 10.31 21.96 -15.29
N THR A 75 9.91 20.85 -15.92
CA THR A 75 9.03 20.90 -17.08
C THR A 75 7.84 21.72 -16.66
N ASP A 76 7.61 22.84 -17.33
CA ASP A 76 6.43 23.67 -17.09
C ASP A 76 5.18 22.79 -17.17
N SER A 77 4.11 23.14 -16.45
CA SER A 77 2.88 22.34 -16.44
C SER A 77 2.34 22.14 -17.86
N ALA A 78 2.55 23.12 -18.75
CA ALA A 78 2.24 23.02 -20.17
C ALA A 78 3.08 21.97 -20.91
N ASP A 79 4.38 21.85 -20.59
CA ASP A 79 5.25 20.82 -21.15
C ASP A 79 4.86 19.43 -20.65
N GLN A 80 4.54 19.30 -19.36
CA GLN A 80 4.07 18.04 -18.77
C GLN A 80 2.76 17.58 -19.43
N LEU A 81 1.81 18.50 -19.62
CA LEU A 81 0.55 18.21 -20.30
C LEU A 81 0.79 17.75 -21.73
N ARG A 82 1.68 18.40 -22.47
CA ARG A 82 2.03 17.99 -23.84
C ARG A 82 2.59 16.57 -23.89
N VAL A 83 3.46 16.22 -22.94
CA VAL A 83 4.00 14.85 -22.81
C VAL A 83 2.87 13.86 -22.57
N VAL A 84 1.94 14.15 -21.65
CA VAL A 84 0.77 13.30 -21.36
C VAL A 84 -0.12 13.15 -22.60
N MET A 85 -0.46 14.25 -23.27
CA MET A 85 -1.29 14.20 -24.49
C MET A 85 -0.67 13.41 -25.63
N SER A 86 0.66 13.29 -25.66
CA SER A 86 1.39 12.53 -26.69
C SER A 86 1.59 11.05 -26.35
N ALA A 87 1.20 10.60 -25.16
CA ALA A 87 1.47 9.25 -24.67
C ALA A 87 0.21 8.37 -24.68
N ASP A 88 0.40 7.08 -24.93
CA ASP A 88 -0.65 6.06 -24.78
C ASP A 88 -0.76 5.60 -23.32
N PHE A 89 -1.94 5.76 -22.74
CA PHE A 89 -2.26 5.21 -21.41
C PHE A 89 -3.17 4.00 -21.54
N ALA A 90 -2.91 3.00 -20.70
CA ALA A 90 -3.75 1.83 -20.56
C ALA A 90 -3.96 1.53 -19.08
N ILE A 91 -5.15 1.06 -18.74
CA ILE A 91 -5.43 0.56 -17.39
C ILE A 91 -4.60 -0.68 -17.10
N GLN A 92 -4.26 -0.89 -15.83
CA GLN A 92 -3.60 -2.10 -15.34
C GLN A 92 -4.15 -2.47 -13.96
N PRO A 93 -4.14 -3.76 -13.58
CA PRO A 93 -4.52 -4.16 -12.23
C PRO A 93 -3.63 -3.48 -11.18
N LEU A 94 -4.25 -2.97 -10.11
CA LEU A 94 -3.53 -2.35 -8.99
C LEU A 94 -2.64 -3.36 -8.24
N LEU A 95 -3.14 -4.58 -8.09
CA LEU A 95 -2.50 -5.67 -7.35
C LEU A 95 -2.31 -6.90 -8.24
N ASN A 96 -1.26 -7.67 -7.95
CA ASN A 96 -1.11 -9.00 -8.53
C ASN A 96 -2.10 -10.00 -7.88
N LYS A 97 -2.22 -11.22 -8.43
CA LYS A 97 -3.19 -12.22 -7.95
C LYS A 97 -2.98 -12.59 -6.47
N SER A 98 -1.74 -12.66 -6.01
CA SER A 98 -1.43 -13.07 -4.66
C SER A 98 -1.63 -11.92 -3.66
N GLU A 99 -1.18 -10.72 -3.98
CA GLU A 99 -1.47 -9.51 -3.20
C GLU A 99 -2.98 -9.29 -3.09
N GLY A 100 -3.71 -9.42 -4.20
CA GLY A 100 -5.17 -9.28 -4.22
C GLY A 100 -5.89 -10.36 -3.40
N ARG A 101 -5.30 -11.56 -3.24
CA ARG A 101 -5.82 -12.58 -2.32
C ARG A 101 -5.63 -12.16 -0.86
N VAL A 102 -4.43 -11.68 -0.51
CA VAL A 102 -4.13 -11.21 0.85
C VAL A 102 -5.00 -10.02 1.22
N LEU A 103 -5.21 -9.07 0.30
CA LEU A 103 -6.14 -7.95 0.51
C LEU A 103 -7.54 -8.46 0.88
N LYS A 104 -8.12 -9.35 0.06
CA LYS A 104 -9.48 -9.88 0.30
C LYS A 104 -9.60 -10.64 1.62
N GLU A 105 -8.58 -11.42 1.98
CA GLU A 105 -8.57 -12.15 3.25
C GLU A 105 -8.46 -11.17 4.43
N LEU A 106 -7.62 -10.15 4.34
CA LEU A 106 -7.53 -9.09 5.35
C LEU A 106 -8.82 -8.30 5.49
N GLU A 107 -9.42 -7.84 4.39
CA GLU A 107 -10.69 -7.10 4.39
C GLU A 107 -11.76 -7.89 5.13
N ARG A 108 -11.94 -9.18 4.80
CA ARG A 108 -12.90 -10.05 5.48
C ARG A 108 -12.60 -10.16 6.97
N PHE A 109 -11.35 -10.44 7.35
CA PHE A 109 -11.00 -10.63 8.76
C PHE A 109 -11.09 -9.33 9.58
N VAL A 110 -10.76 -8.19 8.98
CA VAL A 110 -10.89 -6.88 9.62
C VAL A 110 -12.36 -6.55 9.81
N GLU A 111 -13.21 -6.74 8.80
CA GLU A 111 -14.66 -6.55 8.89
C GLU A 111 -15.27 -7.41 10.00
N ASP A 112 -14.91 -8.70 10.05
CA ASP A 112 -15.39 -9.66 11.06
C ASP A 112 -14.97 -9.26 12.50
N PHE A 113 -13.82 -8.59 12.66
CA PHE A 113 -13.23 -8.31 13.97
C PHE A 113 -13.54 -6.89 14.47
N ASN A 114 -13.49 -5.90 13.59
CA ASN A 114 -13.89 -4.52 13.84
C ASN A 114 -14.30 -3.84 12.51
N PRO A 115 -15.61 -3.73 12.20
CA PRO A 115 -16.10 -3.16 10.94
C PRO A 115 -15.87 -1.65 10.81
N ARG A 116 -15.34 -1.00 11.86
CA ARG A 116 -14.95 0.42 11.79
C ARG A 116 -13.53 0.63 11.26
N TRP A 117 -12.75 -0.44 11.14
CA TRP A 117 -11.41 -0.42 10.55
C TRP A 117 -11.49 -0.74 9.07
N GLN A 118 -10.51 -0.26 8.29
CA GLN A 118 -10.48 -0.49 6.84
C GLN A 118 -9.08 -0.93 6.39
N VAL A 119 -9.05 -1.61 5.24
CA VAL A 119 -7.81 -2.01 4.56
C VAL A 119 -7.68 -1.22 3.27
N MET A 120 -6.53 -0.58 3.06
CA MET A 120 -6.21 0.14 1.82
C MET A 120 -5.04 -0.53 1.11
N ALA A 121 -5.00 -0.46 -0.22
CA ALA A 121 -3.93 -1.04 -1.04
C ALA A 121 -3.06 0.01 -1.73
N GLN A 122 -1.77 -0.29 -1.89
CA GLN A 122 -0.78 0.53 -2.60
C GLN A 122 -0.74 1.98 -2.07
N VAL A 123 -0.79 2.20 -0.76
CA VAL A 123 -0.84 3.55 -0.18
C VAL A 123 0.53 4.22 -0.29
N SER A 124 0.55 5.46 -0.77
CA SER A 124 1.78 6.26 -0.79
C SER A 124 2.18 6.68 0.62
N LEU A 125 3.45 6.50 0.95
CA LEU A 125 3.99 6.93 2.24
C LEU A 125 4.03 8.45 2.38
N GLY A 126 4.07 9.20 1.27
CA GLY A 126 3.96 10.66 1.30
C GLY A 126 2.59 11.16 1.76
N GLU A 127 1.53 10.37 1.58
CA GLU A 127 0.16 10.74 1.96
C GLU A 127 -0.11 10.48 3.44
N ILE A 128 0.62 9.53 4.05
CA ILE A 128 0.38 9.10 5.44
C ILE A 128 1.50 9.53 6.41
N LEU A 129 2.63 10.01 5.90
CA LEU A 129 3.75 10.49 6.69
C LEU A 129 4.07 11.95 6.35
N SER A 130 4.00 12.82 7.34
CA SER A 130 4.53 14.19 7.24
C SER A 130 5.93 14.26 7.84
N CYS A 131 6.85 14.97 7.21
CA CYS A 131 8.17 15.26 7.76
C CYS A 131 8.58 16.70 7.47
N LYS A 132 9.07 17.43 8.49
CA LYS A 132 9.58 18.80 8.32
C LYS A 132 10.91 18.86 7.57
N ASP A 133 11.70 17.79 7.64
CA ASP A 133 12.95 17.68 6.90
C ASP A 133 12.64 17.29 5.46
N ALA A 134 12.84 18.23 4.53
CA ALA A 134 12.58 18.03 3.10
C ALA A 134 13.43 16.91 2.48
N SER A 135 14.66 16.71 2.95
CA SER A 135 15.55 15.66 2.45
C SER A 135 15.07 14.28 2.88
N ALA A 136 14.63 14.14 4.13
CA ALA A 136 14.02 12.92 4.64
C ALA A 136 12.66 12.65 3.96
N TYR A 137 11.85 13.70 3.74
CA TYR A 137 10.57 13.57 3.06
C TYR A 137 10.73 13.12 1.60
N ALA A 138 11.68 13.70 0.86
CA ALA A 138 12.00 13.27 -0.50
C ALA A 138 12.47 11.81 -0.56
N CYS A 139 13.10 11.32 0.52
CA CYS A 139 13.46 9.91 0.62
C CYS A 139 12.23 8.99 0.74
N ILE A 140 11.09 9.44 1.24
CA ILE A 140 9.95 8.57 1.57
C ILE A 140 8.72 8.79 0.71
N ASN A 141 8.49 10.01 0.20
CA ASN A 141 7.22 10.42 -0.43
C ASN A 141 6.81 9.60 -1.66
N SER A 142 7.79 9.04 -2.38
CA SER A 142 7.58 8.24 -3.59
C SER A 142 7.53 6.73 -3.30
N LYS A 143 7.70 6.34 -2.03
CA LYS A 143 7.58 4.95 -1.58
C LYS A 143 6.11 4.67 -1.25
N ARG A 144 5.73 3.41 -1.39
CA ARG A 144 4.36 2.92 -1.13
C ARG A 144 4.44 1.67 -0.28
N VAL A 145 3.41 1.44 0.52
CA VAL A 145 3.16 0.17 1.21
C VAL A 145 2.13 -0.62 0.42
N ASP A 146 2.24 -1.94 0.43
CA ASP A 146 1.32 -2.79 -0.32
C ASP A 146 -0.09 -2.73 0.25
N LEU A 147 -0.19 -2.78 1.57
CA LEU A 147 -1.45 -2.80 2.31
C LEU A 147 -1.33 -1.96 3.58
N LEU A 148 -2.42 -1.30 3.99
CA LEU A 148 -2.47 -0.44 5.18
C LEU A 148 -3.78 -0.67 5.93
N LEU A 149 -3.68 -0.92 7.24
CA LEU A 149 -4.81 -0.90 8.17
C LEU A 149 -4.99 0.51 8.71
N ILE A 150 -6.21 1.03 8.57
CA ILE A 150 -6.63 2.32 9.14
C ILE A 150 -7.75 2.10 10.16
N ASP A 151 -7.77 2.94 11.19
CA ASP A 151 -8.81 2.91 12.22
C ASP A 151 -10.04 3.76 11.86
N ASP A 152 -10.96 3.90 12.80
CA ASP A 152 -12.21 4.64 12.65
C ASP A 152 -12.04 6.15 12.54
N GLN A 153 -10.84 6.68 12.82
CA GLN A 153 -10.47 8.08 12.58
C GLN A 153 -9.66 8.25 11.28
N PHE A 154 -9.59 7.22 10.43
CA PHE A 154 -8.78 7.20 9.22
C PHE A 154 -7.26 7.37 9.48
N LEU A 155 -6.80 7.05 10.70
CA LEU A 155 -5.37 7.11 11.02
C LEU A 155 -4.68 5.82 10.57
N PRO A 156 -3.48 5.91 9.97
CA PRO A 156 -2.68 4.74 9.63
C PRO A 156 -2.18 4.05 10.91
N ARG A 157 -2.48 2.77 11.09
CA ARG A 157 -2.06 2.00 12.28
C ARG A 157 -1.01 0.95 11.97
N HIS A 158 -1.21 0.19 10.89
CA HIS A 158 -0.31 -0.90 10.53
C HIS A 158 -0.14 -1.03 9.02
N ALA A 159 1.10 -0.96 8.55
CA ALA A 159 1.48 -1.32 7.20
C ALA A 159 1.75 -2.83 7.09
N ILE A 160 1.30 -3.44 6.00
CA ILE A 160 1.53 -4.85 5.68
C ILE A 160 2.18 -4.91 4.29
N GLU A 161 3.29 -5.63 4.18
CA GLU A 161 4.07 -5.80 2.95
C GLU A 161 4.05 -7.25 2.50
N TYR A 162 3.73 -7.48 1.23
CA TYR A 162 3.62 -8.81 0.67
C TYR A 162 4.92 -9.22 -0.02
N GLN A 163 5.57 -10.25 0.52
CA GLN A 163 6.81 -10.79 -0.02
C GLN A 163 6.52 -11.98 -0.92
N GLY A 164 6.62 -11.79 -2.23
CA GLY A 164 6.44 -12.85 -3.23
C GLY A 164 7.60 -13.87 -3.28
N PHE A 165 7.40 -15.00 -3.96
CA PHE A 165 8.41 -16.05 -4.17
C PHE A 165 9.66 -15.60 -4.95
N GLY A 166 9.60 -14.44 -5.59
CA GLY A 166 10.76 -13.81 -6.19
C GLY A 166 11.21 -12.64 -5.33
N HIS A 167 12.48 -12.70 -4.90
CA HIS A 167 13.41 -11.58 -4.74
C HIS A 167 13.94 -11.29 -3.32
N TYR A 168 15.09 -11.91 -3.02
CA TYR A 168 16.25 -11.17 -2.53
C TYR A 168 17.22 -10.93 -3.69
N GLN A 169 16.98 -9.92 -4.53
CA GLN A 169 17.97 -9.47 -5.52
C GLN A 169 18.07 -7.94 -5.51
N GLY A 170 19.14 -7.40 -4.92
CA GLY A 170 19.52 -5.98 -4.98
C GLY A 170 19.04 -5.07 -3.84
N SER A 171 18.86 -3.78 -4.14
CA SER A 171 18.53 -2.66 -3.22
C SER A 171 17.19 -2.76 -2.47
N ALA A 172 16.52 -3.92 -2.52
CA ALA A 172 15.29 -4.22 -1.79
C ALA A 172 15.49 -4.05 -0.28
N ALA A 173 16.55 -4.61 0.29
CA ALA A 173 16.84 -4.50 1.72
C ALA A 173 16.98 -3.04 2.19
N ALA A 174 17.68 -2.20 1.41
CA ALA A 174 17.82 -0.78 1.74
C ALA A 174 16.48 -0.03 1.63
N ARG A 175 15.65 -0.34 0.63
CA ARG A 175 14.31 0.26 0.47
C ARG A 175 13.41 -0.12 1.64
N ASP A 176 13.40 -1.38 2.03
CA ASP A 176 12.58 -1.89 3.11
C ASP A 176 13.04 -1.33 4.46
N ALA A 177 14.35 -1.19 4.68
CA ALA A 177 14.89 -0.51 5.85
C ALA A 177 14.42 0.95 5.95
N ILE A 178 14.43 1.70 4.85
CA ILE A 178 13.93 3.09 4.82
C ILE A 178 12.43 3.14 5.19
N LYS A 179 11.60 2.27 4.58
CA LYS A 179 10.17 2.21 4.89
C LYS A 179 9.94 1.89 6.37
N LYS A 180 10.59 0.83 6.86
CA LYS A 180 10.44 0.34 8.23
C LYS A 180 10.84 1.39 9.26
N GLU A 181 11.95 2.10 9.04
CA GLU A 181 12.39 3.16 9.96
C GLU A 181 11.46 4.37 9.94
N ALA A 182 10.99 4.80 8.77
CA ALA A 182 10.05 5.92 8.67
C ALA A 182 8.71 5.61 9.38
N LEU A 183 8.16 4.42 9.17
CA LEU A 183 6.94 3.95 9.83
C LEU A 183 7.13 3.81 11.35
N ARG A 184 8.26 3.25 11.80
CA ARG A 184 8.60 3.15 13.22
C ARG A 184 8.65 4.52 13.89
N ARG A 185 9.28 5.51 13.25
CA ARG A 185 9.34 6.89 13.77
C ARG A 185 7.97 7.57 13.83
N ALA A 186 7.04 7.16 12.97
CA ALA A 186 5.67 7.66 12.97
C ALA A 186 4.72 6.87 13.90
N GLY A 187 5.20 5.84 14.59
CA GLY A 187 4.37 4.99 15.45
C GLY A 187 3.45 4.02 14.68
N ILE A 188 3.70 3.81 13.39
CA ILE A 188 2.92 2.89 12.54
C ILE A 188 3.60 1.52 12.57
N GLY A 189 2.86 0.47 12.91
CA GLY A 189 3.40 -0.89 12.92
C GLY A 189 3.71 -1.39 11.51
N TYR A 190 4.70 -2.27 11.37
CA TYR A 190 5.14 -2.82 10.09
C TYR A 190 5.18 -4.35 10.16
N HIS A 191 4.49 -5.02 9.23
CA HIS A 191 4.36 -6.48 9.21
C HIS A 191 4.59 -7.03 7.81
N GLU A 192 5.22 -8.19 7.73
CA GLU A 192 5.51 -8.86 6.45
C GLU A 192 4.63 -10.11 6.34
N VAL A 193 4.08 -10.32 5.15
CA VAL A 193 3.31 -11.52 4.78
C VAL A 193 4.06 -12.22 3.67
N VAL A 194 4.56 -13.42 3.94
CA VAL A 194 5.43 -14.16 3.02
C VAL A 194 4.62 -15.19 2.25
N ALA A 195 4.75 -15.16 0.93
CA ALA A 195 4.08 -16.08 0.02
C ALA A 195 4.38 -17.54 0.36
N GLY A 196 3.34 -18.36 0.49
CA GLY A 196 3.46 -19.79 0.76
C GLY A 196 3.84 -20.15 2.20
N GLN A 197 4.18 -19.18 3.04
CA GLN A 197 4.40 -19.39 4.46
C GLN A 197 3.20 -18.92 5.28
N THR A 198 2.64 -17.76 4.96
CA THR A 198 1.48 -17.24 5.67
C THR A 198 0.19 -17.91 5.19
N THR A 199 -0.40 -18.70 6.07
CA THR A 199 -1.72 -19.30 5.91
C THR A 199 -2.83 -18.29 6.24
N PRO A 200 -4.07 -18.49 5.75
CA PRO A 200 -5.21 -17.64 6.12
C PRO A 200 -5.44 -17.56 7.64
N SER A 201 -5.16 -18.63 8.37
CA SER A 201 -5.28 -18.68 9.84
C SER A 201 -4.24 -17.81 10.55
N GLU A 202 -3.01 -17.79 10.04
CA GLU A 202 -1.96 -16.90 10.57
C GLU A 202 -2.26 -15.44 10.23
N LEU A 203 -2.78 -15.17 9.04
CA LEU A 203 -3.23 -13.83 8.66
C LEU A 203 -4.39 -13.36 9.55
N ARG A 204 -5.32 -14.25 9.89
CA ARG A 204 -6.39 -13.97 10.86
C ARG A 204 -5.83 -13.64 12.25
N ARG A 205 -4.89 -14.45 12.76
CA ARG A 205 -4.21 -14.18 14.04
C ARG A 205 -3.43 -12.86 14.03
N LEU A 206 -2.86 -12.50 12.88
CA LEU A 206 -2.23 -11.20 12.69
C LEU A 206 -3.27 -10.09 12.89
N VAL A 207 -4.42 -10.15 12.23
CA VAL A 207 -5.51 -9.18 12.40
C VAL A 207 -5.97 -9.09 13.86
N GLU A 208 -6.22 -10.22 14.52
CA GLU A 208 -6.67 -10.26 15.92
C GLU A 208 -5.67 -9.59 16.89
N ARG A 209 -4.38 -9.62 16.58
CA ARG A 209 -3.33 -8.98 17.37
C ARG A 209 -3.21 -7.48 17.10
N LEU A 210 -3.55 -7.03 15.90
CA LEU A 210 -3.29 -5.66 15.44
C LEU A 210 -4.52 -4.75 15.54
N VAL A 211 -5.69 -5.29 15.24
CA VAL A 211 -6.94 -4.54 15.26
C VAL A 211 -7.46 -4.50 16.68
N ILE A 212 -7.90 -3.34 17.15
CA ILE A 212 -8.51 -3.20 18.48
C ILE A 212 -9.97 -3.62 18.36
N ARG A 213 -10.47 -4.47 19.26
CA ARG A 213 -11.90 -4.81 19.28
C ARG A 213 -12.73 -3.57 19.60
N PRO A 214 -13.87 -3.36 18.93
CA PRO A 214 -14.80 -2.33 19.36
C PRO A 214 -15.24 -2.64 20.79
N LEU A 215 -15.23 -1.63 21.64
CA LEU A 215 -15.87 -1.75 22.95
C LEU A 215 -17.35 -2.12 22.70
N PRO A 216 -17.93 -3.03 23.50
CA PRO A 216 -19.36 -3.28 23.43
C PRO A 216 -20.08 -1.94 23.53
N GLN A 217 -21.00 -1.66 22.60
CA GLN A 217 -21.92 -0.56 22.83
C GLN A 217 -22.65 -0.88 24.12
N ILE A 218 -22.35 -0.14 25.19
CA ILE A 218 -23.24 -0.05 26.33
C ILE A 218 -24.44 0.69 25.76
N MET A 219 -25.40 -0.05 25.21
CA MET A 219 -26.71 0.53 24.96
C MET A 219 -27.17 1.04 26.33
N PRO A 220 -27.57 2.31 26.46
CA PRO A 220 -28.31 2.69 27.66
C PRO A 220 -29.45 1.68 27.74
N GLY A 221 -29.53 0.95 28.85
CA GLY A 221 -30.65 0.05 29.10
C GLY A 221 -31.96 0.80 28.87
N PRO A 222 -33.07 0.09 28.60
CA PRO A 222 -34.36 0.75 28.37
C PRO A 222 -34.57 1.83 29.42
N VAL A 223 -34.67 3.09 28.97
CA VAL A 223 -34.94 4.22 29.85
C VAL A 223 -36.20 3.81 30.63
N PRO A 224 -36.12 3.66 31.96
CA PRO A 224 -37.28 3.22 32.72
C PRO A 224 -38.43 4.20 32.43
N PRO A 225 -39.66 3.71 32.21
CA PRO A 225 -40.79 4.58 31.96
C PRO A 225 -40.87 5.63 33.06
N ALA A 226 -41.27 6.86 32.72
CA ALA A 226 -41.29 8.00 33.65
C ALA A 226 -42.04 7.72 34.97
N SER A 227 -42.90 6.71 35.00
CA SER A 227 -43.56 6.17 36.20
C SER A 227 -42.64 5.51 37.23
N GLN A 228 -41.36 5.26 36.90
CA GLN A 228 -40.35 4.64 37.77
C GLN A 228 -39.24 5.61 38.19
N LEU A 229 -39.31 6.88 37.75
CA LEU A 229 -38.42 7.91 38.28
C LEU A 229 -38.89 8.27 39.71
N PRO A 230 -37.98 8.31 40.71
CA PRO A 230 -38.32 8.81 42.04
C PRO A 230 -38.87 10.23 41.90
N GLN A 231 -40.09 10.46 42.36
CA GLN A 231 -40.59 11.82 42.48
C GLN A 231 -39.68 12.54 43.47
N LEU A 232 -38.98 13.58 43.02
CA LEU A 232 -38.26 14.46 43.93
C LEU A 232 -39.29 15.04 44.89
N ASP A 233 -39.20 14.61 46.15
CA ASP A 233 -40.04 15.05 47.23
C ASP A 233 -39.90 16.58 47.36
N GLN A 234 -40.99 17.30 47.07
CA GLN A 234 -41.06 18.73 47.31
C GLN A 234 -41.12 18.92 48.83
N THR A 235 -39.97 19.15 49.44
CA THR A 235 -39.89 19.57 50.83
C THR A 235 -40.55 20.95 50.98
N PRO A 236 -41.54 21.14 51.88
CA PRO A 236 -42.15 22.43 52.08
C PRO A 236 -41.15 23.32 52.85
N SER A 237 -40.68 24.39 52.20
CA SER A 237 -39.91 25.45 52.85
C SER A 237 -40.78 26.15 53.88
N ALA A 238 -40.35 26.07 55.13
CA ALA A 238 -41.01 26.59 56.32
C ALA A 238 -41.16 28.11 56.31
N GLY A 239 -42.24 28.56 56.94
CA GLY A 239 -42.72 29.93 56.95
C GLY A 239 -41.77 30.98 57.54
N SER A 240 -41.84 32.15 56.91
CA SER A 240 -41.40 33.44 57.43
C SER A 240 -42.27 33.84 58.62
N ARG A 241 -41.68 33.89 59.83
CA ARG A 241 -42.21 34.68 60.95
C ARG A 241 -41.44 36.01 60.99
N ALA A 242 -42.21 37.10 60.94
CA ALA A 242 -41.75 38.46 61.20
C ALA A 242 -41.43 38.68 62.69
N PRO A 243 -40.60 39.68 63.04
CA PRO A 243 -40.46 40.16 64.41
C PRO A 243 -41.27 41.46 64.64
N GLU A 244 -42.11 41.45 65.69
CA GLU A 244 -42.54 42.60 66.50
C GLU A 244 -42.09 42.26 67.93
N ALA A 245 -41.70 43.15 68.83
CA ALA A 245 -41.35 44.56 68.83
C ALA A 245 -40.68 44.82 70.20
N ASP A 246 -39.79 45.80 70.27
CA ASP A 246 -39.63 46.74 71.39
C ASP A 246 -39.06 48.05 70.79
#